data_AF-A0A9P3FZZ8-F1
#
_entry.id   AF-A0A9P3FZZ8-F1
#
_cell.length_a   1.000
_cell.length_b   1.000
_cell.length_c   1.000
_cell.angle_alpha   90.00
_cell.angle_beta   90.00
_cell.angle_gamma   90.00
#
_symmetry.space_group_name_H-M   'P 1'
#
loop_
_entity.id
_entity.type
_entity.pdbx_description
1 polymer ?
#
loop_
_entity_poly.entity_id
_entity_poly.type
_entity_poly.pdbx_seq_one_letter_code
_entity_poly.pdbx_strand_id
1 'polypeptide(L)'
;MPAQSAIHALRSELNIPEDELANDDASVVLQSLLVAASQAQDPEQALTRFGAIVKSSEALSGLDAFSAVPTLLPLPYASAFRLLHDIARECSAKELIVVAQEQVARIQSLQEDEDDDDDEIPKGEESLSGQTERLLQIYAQAIPRLKKGKRTSEEVLEPIFSQLTAFLSTSAPVYTPQEAQAVFWQLLGLVRAVAPWATEGQPGPATDLLYSFIKDSLAAFANQLDGDIAQRALAKQFPRLVMPAHAGASEPADDSDVVRDAWDVLHELGIDGARIASAPGLAALMLLAHSQTPQPPSALTTFLPALLASLQTATALSSSLALLLTTLTPLTHQIPPPALAPELALPLAHLLPPIASAHPSPQTRHAAFRALGALLAACAPPQRRALLRGLLAAPDMPAPMRAAGVGLVKDAVLAVLGAPGAAPDGSFVEQFAGVLWRVDGPEGRDGEGLEAFFEAGEPGRLVESLGLLYVILQRDAEDKLGVRSHDVLRSLREEFLAPLKARLEEWNTVDLGDAAEARMQLQILDMWVHRVLDGVQQVEQGL
;
A
#
# COMPACT_ATOMS: atom_id res chain seq x y z
N MET A 1 46.40 -25.35 -25.33
CA MET A 1 46.47 -26.81 -25.07
C MET A 1 45.36 -27.30 -24.12
N PRO A 2 45.20 -26.78 -22.87
CA PRO A 2 44.15 -27.29 -21.98
C PRO A 2 42.71 -26.96 -22.45
N ALA A 3 42.48 -25.79 -23.04
CA ALA A 3 41.16 -25.37 -23.53
C ALA A 3 40.59 -26.27 -24.65
N GLN A 4 41.41 -26.66 -25.63
CA GLN A 4 40.98 -27.55 -26.73
C GLN A 4 40.61 -28.95 -26.23
N SER A 5 41.35 -29.47 -25.24
CA SER A 5 41.04 -30.77 -24.62
C SER A 5 39.74 -30.71 -23.81
N ALA A 6 39.43 -29.59 -23.16
CA ALA A 6 38.20 -29.42 -22.39
C ALA A 6 36.98 -29.24 -23.29
N ILE A 7 37.11 -28.49 -24.40
CA ILE A 7 36.06 -28.35 -25.43
C ILE A 7 35.75 -29.70 -26.07
N HIS A 8 36.78 -30.51 -26.39
CA HIS A 8 36.60 -31.86 -26.93
C HIS A 8 35.88 -32.79 -25.93
N ALA A 9 36.23 -32.72 -24.64
CA ALA A 9 35.55 -33.48 -23.59
C ALA A 9 34.06 -33.10 -23.45
N LEU A 10 33.74 -31.80 -23.44
CA LEU A 10 32.35 -31.32 -23.37
C LEU A 10 31.54 -31.72 -24.61
N ARG A 11 32.17 -31.66 -25.78
CA ARG A 11 31.56 -32.09 -27.04
C ARG A 11 31.19 -33.58 -27.01
N SER A 12 32.11 -34.42 -26.53
CA SER A 12 31.87 -35.86 -26.38
C SER A 12 30.75 -36.15 -25.38
N GLU A 13 30.60 -35.34 -24.34
CA GLU A 13 29.55 -35.51 -23.32
C GLU A 13 28.17 -35.11 -23.83
N LEU A 14 28.09 -34.05 -24.63
CA LEU A 14 26.85 -33.56 -25.24
C LEU A 14 26.44 -34.33 -26.51
N ASN A 15 27.14 -35.41 -26.85
CA ASN A 15 26.91 -36.26 -28.03
C ASN A 15 26.92 -35.51 -29.38
N ILE A 16 27.77 -34.49 -29.53
CA ILE A 16 27.87 -33.74 -30.80
C ILE A 16 28.89 -34.43 -31.74
N PRO A 17 28.48 -34.90 -32.94
CA PRO A 17 29.35 -35.63 -33.88
C PRO A 17 30.64 -34.87 -34.24
N GLU A 18 31.78 -35.55 -34.36
CA GLU A 18 33.09 -34.94 -34.67
C GLU A 18 33.12 -34.19 -36.02
N ASP A 19 32.29 -34.60 -36.97
CA ASP A 19 32.25 -34.05 -38.32
C ASP A 19 31.46 -32.73 -38.41
N GLU A 20 30.53 -32.46 -37.48
CA GLU A 20 29.62 -31.30 -37.56
C GLU A 20 30.32 -29.95 -37.30
N LEU A 21 31.44 -29.92 -36.58
CA LEU A 21 32.10 -28.68 -36.13
C LEU A 21 33.57 -28.56 -36.54
N ALA A 22 34.08 -29.49 -37.36
CA ALA A 22 35.51 -29.56 -37.68
C ALA A 22 36.03 -28.37 -38.51
N ASN A 23 35.14 -27.60 -39.15
CA ASN A 23 35.46 -26.45 -39.99
C ASN A 23 34.82 -25.12 -39.54
N ASP A 24 34.12 -25.12 -38.41
CA ASP A 24 33.33 -23.96 -37.98
C ASP A 24 34.16 -22.95 -37.18
N ASP A 25 33.77 -21.68 -37.24
CA ASP A 25 34.34 -20.62 -36.41
C ASP A 25 34.11 -20.93 -34.92
N ALA A 26 35.06 -20.55 -34.06
CA ALA A 26 35.02 -20.84 -32.64
C ALA A 26 33.75 -20.29 -31.97
N SER A 27 33.22 -19.16 -32.45
CA SER A 27 31.94 -18.59 -32.00
C SER A 27 30.74 -19.51 -32.30
N VAL A 28 30.70 -20.10 -33.48
CA VAL A 28 29.66 -21.04 -33.91
C VAL A 28 29.71 -22.33 -33.08
N VAL A 29 30.93 -22.83 -32.83
CA VAL A 29 31.15 -24.00 -31.96
C VAL A 29 30.69 -23.74 -30.53
N LEU A 30 30.99 -22.56 -29.96
CA LEU A 30 30.54 -22.21 -28.62
C LEU A 30 29.02 -22.08 -28.54
N GLN A 31 28.38 -21.54 -29.59
CA GLN A 31 26.94 -21.40 -29.63
C GLN A 31 26.22 -22.75 -29.76
N SER A 32 26.71 -23.66 -30.60
CA SER A 32 26.13 -25.00 -30.71
C SER A 32 26.27 -25.78 -29.41
N LEU A 33 27.41 -25.67 -28.72
CA LEU A 33 27.62 -26.25 -27.40
C LEU A 33 26.69 -25.65 -26.33
N LEU A 34 26.43 -24.34 -26.38
CA LEU A 34 25.49 -23.69 -25.46
C LEU A 34 24.07 -24.20 -25.66
N VAL A 35 23.60 -24.27 -26.91
CA VAL A 35 22.26 -24.80 -27.23
C VAL A 35 22.15 -26.26 -26.81
N ALA A 36 23.15 -27.09 -27.14
CA ALA A 36 23.18 -28.48 -26.72
C ALA A 36 23.20 -28.64 -25.19
N ALA A 37 23.94 -27.79 -24.46
CA ALA A 37 23.95 -27.79 -23.00
C ALA A 37 22.59 -27.38 -22.41
N SER A 38 21.90 -26.41 -23.03
CA SER A 38 20.58 -25.97 -22.58
C SER A 38 19.49 -27.03 -22.79
N GLN A 39 19.68 -27.92 -23.77
CA GLN A 39 18.76 -29.00 -24.14
C GLN A 39 19.19 -30.37 -23.61
N ALA A 40 20.24 -30.44 -22.79
CA ALA A 40 20.74 -31.68 -22.23
C ALA A 40 19.71 -32.34 -21.30
N GLN A 41 19.91 -33.63 -20.97
CA GLN A 41 19.05 -34.33 -20.02
C GLN A 41 19.14 -33.71 -18.60
N ASP A 42 20.28 -33.13 -18.25
CA ASP A 42 20.50 -32.32 -17.05
C ASP A 42 21.10 -30.97 -17.46
N PRO A 43 20.25 -29.98 -17.83
CA PRO A 43 20.72 -28.68 -18.29
C PRO A 43 21.51 -27.91 -17.23
N GLU A 44 21.17 -28.05 -15.94
CA GLU A 44 21.85 -27.32 -14.88
C GLU A 44 23.32 -27.73 -14.77
N GLN A 45 23.57 -29.04 -14.75
CA GLN A 45 24.93 -29.57 -14.71
C GLN A 45 25.69 -29.27 -16.01
N ALA A 46 25.06 -29.46 -17.17
CA ALA A 46 25.67 -29.21 -18.46
C ALA A 46 26.09 -27.73 -18.63
N LEU A 47 25.21 -26.80 -18.29
CA LEU A 47 25.49 -25.36 -18.33
C LEU A 47 26.56 -24.95 -17.31
N THR A 48 26.58 -25.57 -16.12
CA THR A 48 27.64 -25.32 -15.13
C THR A 48 29.02 -25.69 -15.69
N ARG A 49 29.12 -26.85 -16.35
CA ARG A 49 30.38 -27.30 -16.97
C ARG A 49 30.75 -26.44 -18.17
N PHE A 50 29.79 -26.12 -19.03
CA PHE A 50 29.99 -25.19 -20.13
C PHE A 50 30.57 -23.86 -19.63
N GLY A 51 29.94 -23.23 -18.64
CA GLY A 51 30.41 -21.97 -18.06
C GLY A 51 31.83 -22.07 -17.49
N ALA A 52 32.15 -23.15 -16.76
CA ALA A 52 33.50 -23.36 -16.24
C ALA A 52 34.55 -23.48 -17.36
N ILE A 53 34.22 -24.19 -18.45
CA ILE A 53 35.11 -24.39 -19.59
C ILE A 53 35.34 -23.06 -20.31
N VAL A 54 34.28 -22.35 -20.68
CA VAL A 54 34.37 -21.08 -21.43
C VAL A 54 35.13 -20.01 -20.62
N LYS A 55 34.95 -20.00 -19.29
CA LYS A 55 35.70 -19.11 -18.39
C LYS A 55 37.17 -19.48 -18.30
N SER A 56 37.50 -20.77 -18.19
CA SER A 56 38.89 -21.24 -18.13
C SER A 56 39.68 -21.06 -19.43
N SER A 57 38.97 -20.96 -20.56
CA SER A 57 39.55 -20.77 -21.89
C SER A 57 39.58 -19.31 -22.36
N GLU A 58 39.11 -18.37 -21.52
CA GLU A 58 38.96 -16.94 -21.87
C GLU A 58 38.14 -16.73 -23.16
N ALA A 59 37.19 -17.64 -23.43
CA ALA A 59 36.42 -17.67 -24.67
C ALA A 59 35.04 -17.00 -24.57
N LEU A 60 34.70 -16.43 -23.40
CA LEU A 60 33.41 -15.77 -23.15
C LEU A 60 33.18 -14.61 -24.13
N SER A 61 34.20 -13.82 -24.46
CA SER A 61 34.08 -12.72 -25.42
C SER A 61 33.81 -13.18 -26.86
N GLY A 62 33.97 -14.47 -27.15
CA GLY A 62 33.67 -15.07 -28.45
C GLY A 62 32.24 -15.60 -28.58
N LEU A 63 31.45 -15.57 -27.49
CA LEU A 63 30.02 -15.89 -27.55
C LEU A 63 29.24 -14.76 -28.19
N ASP A 64 28.36 -15.13 -29.11
CA ASP A 64 27.39 -14.22 -29.70
C ASP A 64 26.23 -13.96 -28.72
N ALA A 65 26.11 -12.71 -28.27
CA ALA A 65 25.05 -12.31 -27.35
C ALA A 65 23.64 -12.53 -27.93
N PHE A 66 23.47 -12.37 -29.26
CA PHE A 66 22.17 -12.52 -29.94
C PHE A 66 21.64 -13.94 -29.88
N SER A 67 22.53 -14.91 -29.77
CA SER A 67 22.15 -16.31 -29.70
C SER A 67 22.16 -16.83 -28.25
N ALA A 68 23.09 -16.35 -27.42
CA ALA A 68 23.26 -16.81 -26.05
C ALA A 68 22.18 -16.31 -25.08
N VAL A 69 21.86 -15.01 -25.11
CA VAL A 69 20.89 -14.43 -24.16
C VAL A 69 19.48 -14.99 -24.37
N PRO A 70 18.91 -15.07 -25.59
CA PRO A 70 17.56 -15.62 -25.77
C PRO A 70 17.45 -17.11 -25.39
N THR A 71 18.57 -17.84 -25.47
CA THR A 71 18.65 -19.25 -25.07
C THR A 71 18.66 -19.40 -23.55
N LEU A 72 19.38 -18.54 -22.84
CA LEU A 72 19.61 -18.65 -21.39
C LEU A 72 18.55 -17.93 -20.55
N LEU A 73 18.00 -16.82 -21.05
CA LEU A 73 17.05 -15.98 -20.34
C LEU A 73 15.84 -16.77 -19.78
N PRO A 74 15.16 -17.63 -20.58
CA PRO A 74 13.98 -18.35 -20.10
C PRO A 74 14.32 -19.58 -19.24
N LEU A 75 15.59 -19.89 -18.96
CA LEU A 75 15.94 -21.11 -18.23
C LEU A 75 15.95 -20.87 -16.71
N PRO A 76 15.25 -21.66 -15.88
CA PRO A 76 15.11 -21.43 -14.45
C PRO A 76 16.36 -21.79 -13.62
N TYR A 77 17.44 -22.24 -14.28
CA TYR A 77 18.62 -22.78 -13.60
C TYR A 77 19.56 -21.69 -13.08
N ALA A 78 20.11 -21.89 -11.87
CA ALA A 78 21.10 -21.00 -11.29
C ALA A 78 22.39 -20.91 -12.14
N SER A 79 22.72 -21.96 -12.88
CA SER A 79 23.84 -21.97 -13.82
C SER A 79 23.60 -21.08 -15.04
N ALA A 80 22.37 -21.01 -15.55
CA ALA A 80 21.99 -20.08 -16.62
C ALA A 80 22.11 -18.63 -16.15
N PHE A 81 21.63 -18.31 -14.95
CA PHE A 81 21.79 -16.99 -14.33
C PHE A 81 23.27 -16.59 -14.19
N ARG A 82 24.11 -17.47 -13.65
CA ARG A 82 25.56 -17.20 -13.51
C ARG A 82 26.23 -16.97 -14.86
N LEU A 83 25.86 -17.75 -15.87
CA LEU A 83 26.43 -17.62 -17.21
C LEU A 83 25.98 -16.32 -17.89
N LEU A 84 24.71 -15.92 -17.74
CA LEU A 84 24.22 -14.60 -18.17
C LEU A 84 24.99 -13.47 -17.50
N HIS A 85 25.28 -13.58 -16.20
CA HIS A 85 26.09 -12.61 -15.48
C HIS A 85 27.51 -12.49 -16.04
N ASP A 86 28.17 -13.62 -16.32
CA ASP A 86 29.51 -13.65 -16.92
C ASP A 86 29.48 -13.07 -18.36
N ILE A 87 28.48 -13.43 -19.17
CA ILE A 87 28.23 -12.88 -20.51
C ILE A 87 28.04 -11.35 -20.47
N ALA A 88 27.21 -10.85 -19.55
CA ALA A 88 26.92 -9.43 -19.41
C ALA A 88 28.18 -8.60 -19.07
N ARG A 89 29.17 -9.22 -18.41
CA ARG A 89 30.43 -8.58 -18.02
C ARG A 89 31.49 -8.59 -19.12
N GLU A 90 31.52 -9.62 -19.96
CA GLU A 90 32.62 -9.85 -20.89
C GLU A 90 32.26 -9.59 -22.36
N CYS A 91 31.04 -9.91 -22.79
CA CYS A 91 30.59 -9.70 -24.18
C CYS A 91 30.44 -8.21 -24.52
N SER A 92 30.25 -7.93 -25.82
CA SER A 92 30.08 -6.56 -26.33
C SER A 92 28.87 -5.87 -25.69
N ALA A 93 29.12 -4.78 -24.97
CA ALA A 93 28.06 -3.99 -24.33
C ALA A 93 27.01 -3.48 -25.33
N LYS A 94 27.40 -3.20 -26.58
CA LYS A 94 26.44 -2.75 -27.61
C LYS A 94 25.48 -3.86 -28.02
N GLU A 95 26.00 -5.07 -28.22
CA GLU A 95 25.20 -6.23 -28.62
C GLU A 95 24.25 -6.62 -27.48
N LEU A 96 24.77 -6.65 -26.24
CA LEU A 96 23.96 -6.93 -25.04
C LEU A 96 22.76 -6.00 -24.89
N ILE A 97 22.94 -4.69 -25.15
CA ILE A 97 21.83 -3.73 -25.07
C ILE A 97 20.80 -4.03 -26.15
N VAL A 98 21.22 -4.21 -27.41
CA VAL A 98 20.28 -4.49 -28.51
C VAL A 98 19.50 -5.78 -28.24
N VAL A 99 20.19 -6.84 -27.81
CA VAL A 99 19.56 -8.13 -27.50
C VAL A 99 18.62 -8.02 -26.31
N ALA A 100 19.00 -7.30 -25.26
CA ALA A 100 18.12 -7.07 -24.12
C ALA A 100 16.86 -6.28 -24.53
N GLN A 101 16.98 -5.31 -25.44
CA GLN A 101 15.82 -4.57 -25.96
C GLN A 101 14.91 -5.46 -26.82
N GLU A 102 15.49 -6.35 -27.62
CA GLU A 102 14.74 -7.35 -28.40
C GLU A 102 14.03 -8.35 -27.49
N GLN A 103 14.69 -8.83 -26.43
CA GLN A 103 14.04 -9.73 -25.47
C GLN A 103 12.93 -9.04 -24.68
N VAL A 104 13.10 -7.78 -24.28
CA VAL A 104 12.01 -6.98 -23.69
C VAL A 104 10.82 -6.92 -24.65
N ALA A 105 11.04 -6.56 -25.92
CA ALA A 105 9.97 -6.49 -26.91
C ALA A 105 9.29 -7.84 -27.17
N ARG A 106 10.07 -8.93 -27.21
CA ARG A 106 9.55 -10.31 -27.37
C ARG A 106 8.68 -10.73 -26.18
N ILE A 107 9.12 -10.45 -24.96
CA ILE A 107 8.33 -10.79 -23.77
C ILE A 107 7.04 -9.97 -23.77
N GLN A 108 7.12 -8.67 -24.08
CA GLN A 108 5.93 -7.82 -24.21
C GLN A 108 4.92 -8.37 -25.23
N SER A 109 5.37 -8.79 -26.42
CA SER A 109 4.46 -9.35 -27.43
C SER A 109 3.79 -10.65 -26.97
N LEU A 110 4.52 -11.51 -26.24
CA LEU A 110 3.94 -12.74 -25.69
C LEU A 110 2.85 -12.43 -24.66
N GLN A 111 3.05 -11.41 -23.81
CA GLN A 111 2.02 -10.99 -22.85
C GLN A 111 0.76 -10.42 -23.52
N GLU A 112 0.89 -9.77 -24.68
CA GLU A 112 -0.25 -9.22 -25.42
C GLU A 112 -1.05 -10.33 -26.15
N ASP A 113 -0.40 -11.42 -26.52
CA ASP A 113 -1.03 -12.56 -27.22
C ASP A 113 -1.73 -13.56 -26.26
N GLU A 114 -1.30 -13.63 -25.00
CA GLU A 114 -1.84 -14.56 -23.96
C GLU A 114 -3.19 -14.11 -23.36
N ASP A 115 -3.68 -12.90 -23.67
CA ASP A 115 -4.97 -12.40 -23.15
C ASP A 115 -6.21 -13.14 -23.74
N ASP A 116 -6.02 -14.01 -24.74
CA ASP A 116 -7.11 -14.72 -25.44
C ASP A 116 -7.17 -16.25 -25.20
N ASP A 117 -6.12 -16.90 -24.67
CA ASP A 117 -6.07 -18.35 -24.44
C ASP A 117 -5.44 -18.70 -23.08
N ASP A 118 -6.18 -19.46 -22.26
CA ASP A 118 -5.87 -19.95 -20.90
C ASP A 118 -4.72 -21.01 -20.91
N ASP A 119 -3.64 -20.75 -21.63
CA ASP A 119 -2.53 -21.68 -21.80
C ASP A 119 -1.57 -21.63 -20.59
N GLU A 120 -1.45 -22.77 -19.90
CA GLU A 120 -0.47 -22.99 -18.84
C GLU A 120 0.95 -22.66 -19.33
N ILE A 121 1.64 -21.73 -18.65
CA ILE A 121 3.08 -21.41 -18.88
C ILE A 121 3.85 -22.73 -19.11
N PRO A 122 4.64 -22.85 -20.20
CA PRO A 122 5.38 -24.06 -20.51
C PRO A 122 6.20 -24.53 -19.30
N LYS A 123 5.89 -25.73 -18.79
CA LYS A 123 6.60 -26.32 -17.65
C LYS A 123 8.11 -26.38 -17.95
N GLY A 124 8.89 -25.58 -17.22
CA GLY A 124 10.35 -25.54 -17.35
C GLY A 124 10.92 -24.18 -17.76
N GLU A 125 10.10 -23.15 -17.91
CA GLU A 125 10.57 -21.78 -18.12
C GLU A 125 10.72 -20.98 -16.82
N GLU A 126 11.62 -20.01 -16.83
CA GLU A 126 11.81 -19.03 -15.78
C GLU A 126 10.61 -18.09 -15.73
N SER A 127 10.22 -17.73 -14.51
CA SER A 127 9.17 -16.76 -14.23
C SER A 127 9.39 -15.43 -14.96
N LEU A 128 8.31 -14.74 -15.33
CA LEU A 128 8.40 -13.40 -15.92
C LEU A 128 9.21 -12.44 -15.04
N SER A 129 9.01 -12.52 -13.72
CA SER A 129 9.76 -11.75 -12.73
C SER A 129 11.27 -12.06 -12.79
N GLY A 130 11.64 -13.35 -12.79
CA GLY A 130 13.02 -13.79 -12.92
C GLY A 130 13.69 -13.38 -14.24
N GLN A 131 12.96 -13.41 -15.35
CA GLN A 131 13.45 -12.92 -16.65
C GLN A 131 13.67 -11.39 -16.62
N THR A 132 12.74 -10.63 -16.04
CA THR A 132 12.88 -9.19 -15.84
C THR A 132 14.10 -8.84 -14.98
N GLU A 133 14.31 -9.53 -13.86
CA GLU A 133 15.48 -9.35 -12.99
C GLU A 133 16.79 -9.53 -13.76
N ARG A 134 16.88 -10.60 -14.56
CA ARG A 134 18.05 -10.90 -15.40
C ARG A 134 18.30 -9.82 -16.44
N LEU A 135 17.25 -9.34 -17.11
CA LEU A 135 17.35 -8.25 -18.09
C LEU A 135 17.87 -6.96 -17.45
N LEU A 136 17.30 -6.56 -16.30
CA LEU A 136 17.76 -5.39 -15.54
C LEU A 136 19.23 -5.53 -15.14
N GLN A 137 19.67 -6.73 -14.76
CA GLN A 137 21.07 -7.01 -14.44
C GLN A 137 21.97 -6.90 -15.68
N ILE A 138 21.55 -7.39 -16.85
CA ILE A 138 22.28 -7.23 -18.10
C ILE A 138 22.46 -5.74 -18.42
N TYR A 139 21.40 -4.94 -18.32
CA TYR A 139 21.49 -3.48 -18.50
C TYR A 139 22.46 -2.85 -17.49
N ALA A 140 22.40 -3.25 -16.22
CA ALA A 140 23.25 -2.70 -15.16
C ALA A 140 24.75 -2.93 -15.42
N GLN A 141 25.11 -4.06 -16.01
CA GLN A 141 26.50 -4.39 -16.37
C GLN A 141 26.92 -3.79 -17.71
N ALA A 142 26.01 -3.74 -18.69
CA ALA A 142 26.34 -3.34 -20.06
C ALA A 142 26.41 -1.82 -20.23
N ILE A 143 25.46 -1.05 -19.66
CA ILE A 143 25.37 0.40 -19.87
C ILE A 143 26.66 1.14 -19.45
N PRO A 144 27.25 0.90 -18.26
CA PRO A 144 28.46 1.62 -17.85
C PRO A 144 29.68 1.40 -18.77
N ARG A 145 29.66 0.34 -19.58
CA ARG A 145 30.72 -0.02 -20.54
C ARG A 145 30.51 0.63 -21.91
N LEU A 146 29.37 1.29 -22.16
CA LEU A 146 29.09 1.94 -23.43
C LEU A 146 29.98 3.16 -23.66
N LYS A 147 30.43 3.31 -24.91
CA LYS A 147 31.11 4.52 -25.38
C LYS A 147 30.06 5.52 -25.85
N LYS A 148 29.90 6.64 -25.13
CA LYS A 148 28.96 7.73 -25.47
C LYS A 148 29.20 8.34 -26.85
N GLY A 149 30.46 8.44 -27.26
CA GLY A 149 30.83 9.03 -28.55
C GLY A 149 30.47 10.51 -28.61
N LYS A 150 29.63 10.91 -29.58
CA LYS A 150 29.12 12.29 -29.73
C LYS A 150 27.79 12.54 -29.02
N ARG A 151 27.14 11.51 -28.50
CA ARG A 151 25.83 11.60 -27.86
C ARG A 151 25.98 11.91 -26.38
N THR A 152 25.01 12.62 -25.82
CA THR A 152 24.94 12.83 -24.36
C THR A 152 24.53 11.52 -23.66
N SER A 153 24.76 11.41 -22.36
CA SER A 153 24.27 10.25 -21.58
C SER A 153 22.76 10.10 -21.71
N GLU A 154 22.03 11.22 -21.65
CA GLU A 154 20.57 11.27 -21.79
C GLU A 154 20.11 10.72 -23.14
N GLU A 155 20.70 11.18 -24.25
CA GLU A 155 20.36 10.71 -25.60
C GLU A 155 20.56 9.20 -25.77
N VAL A 156 21.50 8.59 -25.02
CA VAL A 156 21.74 7.14 -25.07
C VAL A 156 20.76 6.38 -24.17
N LEU A 157 20.43 6.92 -22.99
CA LEU A 157 19.62 6.25 -21.98
C LEU A 157 18.11 6.38 -22.22
N GLU A 158 17.64 7.49 -22.78
CA GLU A 158 16.23 7.78 -23.00
C GLU A 158 15.47 6.64 -23.69
N PRO A 159 15.90 6.11 -24.86
CA PRO A 159 15.17 5.03 -25.51
C PRO A 159 15.17 3.73 -24.69
N ILE A 160 16.24 3.46 -23.93
CA ILE A 160 16.35 2.25 -23.11
C ILE A 160 15.39 2.33 -21.93
N PHE A 161 15.42 3.42 -21.17
CA PHE A 161 14.55 3.57 -20.01
C PHE A 161 13.09 3.80 -20.39
N SER A 162 12.80 4.45 -21.51
CA SER A 162 11.42 4.54 -22.01
C SER A 162 10.84 3.16 -22.32
N GLN A 163 11.61 2.27 -22.95
CA GLN A 163 11.17 0.91 -23.24
C GLN A 163 11.01 0.09 -21.95
N LEU A 164 11.97 0.18 -21.03
CA LEU A 164 11.89 -0.51 -19.74
C LEU A 164 10.72 -0.03 -18.89
N THR A 165 10.45 1.29 -18.84
CA THR A 165 9.27 1.82 -18.14
C THR A 165 7.98 1.27 -18.72
N ALA A 166 7.86 1.24 -20.06
CA ALA A 166 6.68 0.67 -20.71
C ALA A 166 6.52 -0.82 -20.39
N PHE A 167 7.61 -1.59 -20.46
CA PHE A 167 7.63 -3.00 -20.10
C PHE A 167 7.19 -3.24 -18.66
N LEU A 168 7.82 -2.55 -17.70
CA LEU A 168 7.49 -2.69 -16.29
C LEU A 168 6.06 -2.25 -15.99
N SER A 169 5.52 -1.26 -16.71
CA SER A 169 4.13 -0.83 -16.53
C SER A 169 3.13 -1.91 -16.95
N THR A 170 3.43 -2.68 -17.99
CA THR A 170 2.60 -3.80 -18.45
C THR A 170 2.78 -5.04 -17.57
N SER A 171 4.00 -5.32 -17.13
CA SER A 171 4.30 -6.55 -16.39
C SER A 171 4.04 -6.45 -14.88
N ALA A 172 4.14 -5.26 -14.26
CA ALA A 172 4.00 -5.07 -12.82
C ALA A 172 2.70 -5.64 -12.20
N PRO A 173 1.52 -5.51 -12.84
CA PRO A 173 0.27 -6.08 -12.32
C PRO A 173 0.29 -7.61 -12.13
N VAL A 174 1.12 -8.33 -12.89
CA VAL A 174 1.19 -9.79 -12.90
C VAL A 174 2.07 -10.33 -11.77
N TYR A 175 2.97 -9.50 -11.22
CA TYR A 175 3.89 -9.94 -10.17
C TYR A 175 3.21 -10.10 -8.82
N THR A 176 3.63 -11.13 -8.09
CA THR A 176 3.37 -11.21 -6.65
C THR A 176 4.13 -10.10 -5.90
N PRO A 177 3.73 -9.75 -4.66
CA PRO A 177 4.44 -8.75 -3.86
C PRO A 177 5.93 -9.04 -3.67
N GLN A 178 6.31 -10.32 -3.49
CA GLN A 178 7.71 -10.72 -3.32
C GLN A 178 8.52 -10.55 -4.61
N GLU A 179 7.96 -10.96 -5.75
CA GLU A 179 8.58 -10.78 -7.07
C GLU A 179 8.71 -9.30 -7.42
N ALA A 180 7.68 -8.51 -7.15
CA ALA A 180 7.71 -7.06 -7.35
C ALA A 180 8.83 -6.40 -6.55
N GLN A 181 9.03 -6.80 -5.29
CA GLN A 181 10.14 -6.31 -4.47
C GLN A 181 11.50 -6.70 -5.08
N ALA A 182 11.67 -7.96 -5.50
CA ALA A 182 12.91 -8.44 -6.11
C ALA A 182 13.24 -7.70 -7.43
N VAL A 183 12.26 -7.56 -8.33
CA VAL A 183 12.40 -6.81 -9.58
C VAL A 183 12.74 -5.34 -9.31
N PHE A 184 12.05 -4.71 -8.37
CA PHE A 184 12.30 -3.31 -8.04
C PHE A 184 13.67 -3.11 -7.37
N TRP A 185 14.15 -4.08 -6.57
CA TRP A 185 15.54 -4.09 -6.07
C TRP A 185 16.56 -4.12 -7.22
N GLN A 186 16.35 -4.96 -8.23
CA GLN A 186 17.23 -4.98 -9.42
C GLN A 186 17.17 -3.67 -10.20
N LEU A 187 16.00 -3.03 -10.27
CA LEU A 187 15.84 -1.70 -10.87
C LEU A 187 16.66 -0.63 -10.15
N LEU A 188 16.60 -0.62 -8.81
CA LEU A 188 17.43 0.28 -8.00
C LEU A 188 18.92 -0.02 -8.18
N GLY A 189 19.30 -1.30 -8.28
CA GLY A 189 20.65 -1.73 -8.62
C GLY A 189 21.13 -1.23 -10.00
N LEU A 190 20.26 -1.29 -11.01
CA LEU A 190 20.50 -0.74 -12.35
C LEU A 190 20.75 0.77 -12.26
N VAL A 191 19.90 1.52 -11.57
CA VAL A 191 20.09 2.98 -11.41
C VAL A 191 21.40 3.30 -10.73
N ARG A 192 21.75 2.60 -9.63
CA ARG A 192 23.04 2.76 -8.93
C ARG A 192 24.24 2.47 -9.83
N ALA A 193 24.16 1.43 -10.67
CA ALA A 193 25.25 1.08 -11.58
C ALA A 193 25.42 2.12 -12.70
N VAL A 194 24.31 2.66 -13.20
CA VAL A 194 24.30 3.60 -14.34
C VAL A 194 24.61 5.03 -13.91
N ALA A 195 24.22 5.43 -12.70
CA ALA A 195 24.32 6.81 -12.24
C ALA A 195 25.74 7.42 -12.33
N PRO A 196 26.82 6.74 -11.90
CA PRO A 196 28.18 7.29 -12.01
C PRO A 196 28.60 7.52 -13.47
N TRP A 197 28.21 6.60 -14.36
CA TRP A 197 28.48 6.71 -15.79
C TRP A 197 27.65 7.84 -16.44
N ALA A 198 26.39 7.97 -16.05
CA ALA A 198 25.46 8.91 -16.66
C ALA A 198 25.73 10.37 -16.29
N THR A 199 26.05 10.60 -15.01
CA THR A 199 26.19 11.94 -14.40
C THR A 199 27.60 12.50 -14.45
N GLU A 200 28.63 11.66 -14.64
CA GLU A 200 30.04 12.06 -14.55
C GLU A 200 30.36 12.80 -13.23
N GLY A 201 29.59 12.54 -12.17
CA GLY A 201 29.75 13.17 -10.86
C GLY A 201 29.04 14.51 -10.69
N GLN A 202 28.21 14.96 -11.64
CA GLN A 202 27.41 16.18 -11.51
C GLN A 202 25.94 15.95 -11.85
N PRO A 203 25.00 16.50 -11.06
CA PRO A 203 23.58 16.39 -11.38
C PRO A 203 23.26 17.14 -12.68
N GLY A 204 22.45 16.52 -13.53
CA GLY A 204 22.08 17.07 -14.85
C GLY A 204 20.88 16.35 -15.46
N PRO A 205 20.62 16.51 -16.77
CA PRO A 205 19.45 15.91 -17.44
C PRO A 205 19.36 14.38 -17.28
N ALA A 206 20.50 13.69 -17.25
CA ALA A 206 20.54 12.25 -17.01
C ALA A 206 20.06 11.86 -15.60
N THR A 207 20.27 12.71 -14.59
CA THR A 207 19.73 12.53 -13.24
C THR A 207 18.20 12.58 -13.25
N ASP A 208 17.63 13.47 -14.07
CA ASP A 208 16.19 13.66 -14.17
C ASP A 208 15.51 12.50 -14.90
N LEU A 209 16.22 11.92 -15.88
CA LEU A 209 15.80 10.69 -16.54
C LEU A 209 15.82 9.50 -15.57
N LEU A 210 16.88 9.33 -14.77
CA LEU A 210 16.98 8.27 -13.76
C LEU A 210 15.91 8.43 -12.66
N TYR A 211 15.65 9.67 -12.25
CA TYR A 211 14.56 10.00 -11.33
C TYR A 211 13.20 9.58 -11.89
N SER A 212 12.95 9.93 -13.15
CA SER A 212 11.67 9.63 -13.82
C SER A 212 11.50 8.11 -13.97
N PHE A 213 12.58 7.39 -14.29
CA PHE A 213 12.57 5.93 -14.36
C PHE A 213 12.18 5.28 -13.02
N ILE A 214 12.77 5.71 -11.89
CA ILE A 214 12.38 5.23 -10.56
C ILE A 214 10.93 5.60 -10.26
N LYS A 215 10.54 6.84 -10.52
CA LYS A 215 9.21 7.37 -10.19
C LYS A 215 8.12 6.63 -10.97
N ASP A 216 8.28 6.47 -12.27
CA ASP A 216 7.28 5.83 -13.14
C ASP A 216 7.19 4.34 -12.84
N SER A 217 8.32 3.69 -12.57
CA SER A 217 8.33 2.30 -12.12
C SER A 217 7.64 2.16 -10.76
N LEU A 218 7.94 3.03 -9.78
CA LEU A 218 7.30 2.96 -8.46
C LEU A 218 5.77 3.10 -8.56
N ALA A 219 5.29 3.94 -9.48
CA ALA A 219 3.87 4.06 -9.76
C ALA A 219 3.27 2.80 -10.39
N ALA A 220 4.00 2.12 -11.30
CA ALA A 220 3.57 0.85 -11.88
C ALA A 220 3.47 -0.27 -10.83
N PHE A 221 4.40 -0.31 -9.87
CA PHE A 221 4.47 -1.30 -8.79
C PHE A 221 3.66 -0.90 -7.54
N ALA A 222 2.82 0.13 -7.63
CA ALA A 222 2.20 0.77 -6.47
C ALA A 222 1.32 -0.16 -5.64
N ASN A 223 0.72 -1.20 -6.21
CA ASN A 223 -0.14 -2.14 -5.47
C ASN A 223 0.64 -3.30 -4.85
N GLN A 224 1.78 -3.64 -5.42
CA GLN A 224 2.61 -4.78 -5.01
C GLN A 224 3.63 -4.37 -3.94
N LEU A 225 4.05 -3.10 -3.93
CA LEU A 225 5.02 -2.53 -2.98
C LEU A 225 4.37 -1.83 -1.77
N ASP A 226 3.04 -1.76 -1.73
CA ASP A 226 2.28 -1.12 -0.65
C ASP A 226 2.27 -2.01 0.59
N GLY A 227 3.43 -2.15 1.23
CA GLY A 227 3.60 -2.98 2.42
C GLY A 227 2.88 -2.41 3.65
N ASP A 228 3.24 -2.90 4.83
CA ASP A 228 2.59 -2.54 6.11
C ASP A 228 2.96 -1.13 6.63
N ILE A 229 3.25 -0.16 5.75
CA ILE A 229 3.64 1.19 6.12
C ILE A 229 2.56 1.93 6.93
N ALA A 230 1.27 1.76 6.61
CA ALA A 230 0.17 2.30 7.42
C ALA A 230 0.18 1.75 8.85
N GLN A 231 0.48 0.46 9.01
CA GLN A 231 0.56 -0.18 10.33
C GLN A 231 1.78 0.29 11.11
N ARG A 232 2.94 0.45 10.45
CA ARG A 232 4.14 1.05 11.07
C ARG A 232 3.89 2.50 11.49
N ALA A 233 3.24 3.29 10.64
CA ALA A 233 2.82 4.65 10.95
C ALA A 233 1.84 4.66 12.14
N LEU A 234 0.87 3.76 12.17
CA LEU A 234 -0.08 3.64 13.26
C LEU A 234 0.59 3.26 14.58
N ALA A 235 1.49 2.27 14.58
CA ALA A 235 2.25 1.86 15.77
C ALA A 235 3.10 3.01 16.33
N LYS A 236 3.69 3.82 15.44
CA LYS A 236 4.47 4.99 15.81
C LYS A 236 3.60 6.09 16.45
N GLN A 237 2.43 6.37 15.89
CA GLN A 237 1.54 7.44 16.36
C GLN A 237 0.68 7.02 17.57
N PHE A 238 0.34 5.73 17.68
CA PHE A 238 -0.55 5.20 18.71
C PHE A 238 0.01 3.92 19.36
N PRO A 239 1.15 4.01 20.07
CA PRO A 239 1.85 2.85 20.61
C PRO A 239 1.03 2.02 21.61
N ARG A 240 -0.01 2.61 22.23
CA ARG A 240 -0.90 1.91 23.17
C ARG A 240 -1.97 1.06 22.49
N LEU A 241 -2.20 1.28 21.19
CA LEU A 241 -3.27 0.60 20.45
C LEU A 241 -2.76 -0.59 19.63
N VAL A 242 -1.45 -0.69 19.45
CA VAL A 242 -0.83 -1.80 18.73
C VAL A 242 -0.31 -2.79 19.76
N MET A 243 -0.88 -4.00 19.76
CA MET A 243 -0.31 -5.10 20.51
C MET A 243 1.06 -5.43 19.89
N PRO A 244 2.15 -5.51 20.67
CA PRO A 244 3.40 -6.05 20.18
C PRO A 244 3.11 -7.44 19.61
N ALA A 245 3.43 -7.66 18.33
CA ALA A 245 3.50 -9.00 17.79
C ALA A 245 4.40 -9.80 18.75
N HIS A 246 3.88 -10.92 19.26
CA HIS A 246 4.57 -11.68 20.30
C HIS A 246 5.99 -11.99 19.82
N ALA A 247 6.99 -11.66 20.65
CA ALA A 247 8.43 -11.83 20.41
C ALA A 247 8.90 -13.29 20.18
N GLY A 248 7.98 -14.21 19.88
CA GLY A 248 8.21 -15.60 19.54
C GLY A 248 7.81 -15.99 18.12
N ALA A 249 7.12 -15.13 17.36
CA ALA A 249 7.22 -15.18 15.91
C ALA A 249 8.58 -14.58 15.59
N SER A 250 9.45 -15.34 14.91
CA SER A 250 10.70 -14.86 14.34
C SER A 250 10.55 -13.39 13.96
N GLU A 251 11.39 -12.50 14.54
CA GLU A 251 11.50 -11.11 14.09
C GLU A 251 11.29 -11.11 12.58
N PRO A 252 10.32 -10.33 12.03
CA PRO A 252 10.05 -10.36 10.60
C PRO A 252 11.39 -10.24 9.90
N ALA A 253 11.80 -11.35 9.30
CA ALA A 253 13.11 -11.48 8.71
C ALA A 253 13.10 -10.51 7.53
N ASP A 254 13.97 -9.50 7.65
CA ASP A 254 14.10 -8.30 6.83
C ASP A 254 12.99 -7.24 6.92
N ASP A 255 13.34 -6.16 7.62
CA ASP A 255 12.79 -4.80 7.53
C ASP A 255 13.11 -4.16 6.16
N SER A 256 13.15 -4.96 5.08
CA SER A 256 13.53 -4.54 3.74
C SER A 256 12.42 -3.74 3.10
N ASP A 257 12.42 -2.45 3.41
CA ASP A 257 11.53 -1.48 2.81
C ASP A 257 12.14 -0.97 1.49
N VAL A 258 11.80 -1.62 0.39
CA VAL A 258 12.34 -1.26 -0.94
C VAL A 258 12.02 0.19 -1.34
N VAL A 259 10.89 0.74 -0.92
CA VAL A 259 10.53 2.13 -1.23
C VAL A 259 11.45 3.09 -0.48
N ARG A 260 11.89 2.72 0.73
CA ARG A 260 12.94 3.44 1.45
C ARG A 260 14.31 3.27 0.78
N ASP A 261 14.65 2.09 0.24
CA ASP A 261 15.88 1.94 -0.55
C ASP A 261 15.85 2.83 -1.80
N ALA A 262 14.68 3.02 -2.40
CA ALA A 262 14.49 3.97 -3.50
C ALA A 262 14.77 5.41 -3.05
N TRP A 263 14.33 5.78 -1.85
CA TRP A 263 14.65 7.08 -1.25
C TRP A 263 16.17 7.27 -1.11
N ASP A 264 16.88 6.24 -0.66
CA ASP A 264 18.33 6.28 -0.49
C ASP A 264 19.04 6.44 -1.85
N VAL A 265 18.61 5.70 -2.89
CA VAL A 265 19.12 5.87 -4.27
C VAL A 265 18.87 7.29 -4.79
N LEU A 266 17.68 7.84 -4.57
CA LEU A 266 17.36 9.20 -4.98
C LEU A 266 18.24 10.21 -4.24
N HIS A 267 18.53 9.98 -2.96
CA HIS A 267 19.44 10.82 -2.21
C HIS A 267 20.87 10.75 -2.75
N GLU A 268 21.36 9.55 -3.11
CA GLU A 268 22.67 9.35 -3.80
C GLU A 268 22.74 10.13 -5.12
N LEU A 269 21.62 10.28 -5.83
CA LEU A 269 21.48 11.09 -7.05
C LEU A 269 21.38 12.61 -6.78
N GLY A 270 21.38 13.05 -5.53
CA GLY A 270 21.23 14.46 -5.15
C GLY A 270 19.79 14.97 -5.25
N ILE A 271 18.79 14.07 -5.22
CA ILE A 271 17.37 14.40 -5.23
C ILE A 271 16.88 14.42 -3.78
N ASP A 272 16.36 15.57 -3.34
CA ASP A 272 15.85 15.75 -1.99
C ASP A 272 14.32 15.68 -1.93
N GLY A 273 13.79 15.71 -0.70
CA GLY A 273 12.34 15.68 -0.47
C GLY A 273 11.61 16.91 -1.02
N ALA A 274 12.27 18.06 -1.11
CA ALA A 274 11.67 19.28 -1.69
C ALA A 274 11.44 19.10 -3.20
N ARG A 275 12.40 18.51 -3.90
CA ARG A 275 12.29 18.15 -5.30
C ARG A 275 11.18 17.13 -5.54
N ILE A 276 11.09 16.09 -4.70
CA ILE A 276 10.01 15.08 -4.79
C ILE A 276 8.64 15.73 -4.56
N ALA A 277 8.53 16.64 -3.58
CA ALA A 277 7.29 17.36 -3.29
C ALA A 277 6.88 18.35 -4.40
N SER A 278 7.81 18.79 -5.26
CA SER A 278 7.52 19.74 -6.35
C SER A 278 6.71 19.15 -7.51
N ALA A 279 6.69 17.82 -7.63
CA ALA A 279 5.97 17.09 -8.68
C ALA A 279 5.01 16.07 -8.04
N PRO A 280 3.86 16.52 -7.51
CA PRO A 280 2.93 15.63 -6.81
C PRO A 280 2.40 14.54 -7.75
N GLY A 281 2.44 13.30 -7.27
CA GLY A 281 2.00 12.11 -7.98
C GLY A 281 2.05 10.88 -7.07
N LEU A 282 1.56 9.74 -7.55
CA LEU A 282 1.44 8.50 -6.77
C LEU A 282 2.79 8.04 -6.19
N ALA A 283 3.83 7.97 -7.02
CA ALA A 283 5.17 7.58 -6.59
C ALA A 283 5.78 8.57 -5.59
N ALA A 284 5.61 9.87 -5.79
CA ALA A 284 6.08 10.88 -4.85
C ALA A 284 5.34 10.78 -3.50
N LEU A 285 4.05 10.46 -3.52
CA LEU A 285 3.27 10.18 -2.31
C LEU A 285 3.82 8.97 -1.56
N MET A 286 4.09 7.86 -2.27
CA MET A 286 4.70 6.65 -1.68
C MET A 286 6.06 6.96 -1.06
N LEU A 287 6.94 7.65 -1.79
CA LEU A 287 8.26 8.05 -1.31
C LEU A 287 8.16 8.91 -0.03
N LEU A 288 7.24 9.87 0.02
CA LEU A 288 7.04 10.71 1.20
C LEU A 288 6.44 9.93 2.38
N ALA A 289 5.54 8.98 2.13
CA ALA A 289 4.97 8.12 3.17
C ALA A 289 6.03 7.23 3.84
N HIS A 290 7.05 6.82 3.09
CA HIS A 290 8.18 6.02 3.58
C HIS A 290 9.34 6.88 4.10
N SER A 291 9.29 8.20 3.93
CA SER A 291 10.31 9.11 4.45
C SER A 291 10.27 9.16 5.98
N GLN A 292 11.44 9.22 6.62
CA GLN A 292 11.54 9.38 8.08
C GLN A 292 11.24 10.81 8.55
N THR A 293 11.22 11.75 7.60
CA THR A 293 11.06 13.17 7.87
C THR A 293 9.58 13.51 8.00
N PRO A 294 9.15 14.13 9.11
CA PRO A 294 7.78 14.60 9.26
C PRO A 294 7.40 15.55 8.11
N GLN A 295 6.28 15.27 7.46
CA GLN A 295 5.80 16.09 6.36
C GLN A 295 5.06 17.33 6.87
N PRO A 296 5.25 18.50 6.24
CA PRO A 296 4.50 19.69 6.61
C PRO A 296 3.03 19.53 6.24
N PRO A 297 2.09 20.21 6.93
CA PRO A 297 0.66 20.14 6.60
C PRO A 297 0.33 20.56 5.16
N SER A 298 1.13 21.47 4.58
CA SER A 298 1.01 21.88 3.18
C SER A 298 1.20 20.72 2.19
N ALA A 299 1.94 19.67 2.57
CA ALA A 299 2.10 18.48 1.74
C ALA A 299 0.74 17.82 1.45
N LEU A 300 -0.18 17.79 2.42
CA LEU A 300 -1.51 17.22 2.19
C LEU A 300 -2.27 18.01 1.13
N THR A 301 -2.14 19.34 1.09
CA THR A 301 -2.77 20.18 0.07
C THR A 301 -2.14 19.93 -1.30
N THR A 302 -0.80 19.88 -1.37
CA THR A 302 -0.08 19.63 -2.63
C THR A 302 -0.39 18.25 -3.21
N PHE A 303 -0.52 17.23 -2.36
CA PHE A 303 -0.76 15.85 -2.75
C PHE A 303 -2.23 15.44 -2.75
N LEU A 304 -3.16 16.35 -2.49
CA LEU A 304 -4.58 16.04 -2.39
C LEU A 304 -5.11 15.28 -3.62
N PRO A 305 -4.84 15.68 -4.89
CA PRO A 305 -5.33 14.93 -6.04
C PRO A 305 -4.84 13.47 -6.08
N ALA A 306 -3.57 13.24 -5.76
CA ALA A 306 -2.97 11.90 -5.71
C ALA A 306 -3.55 11.07 -4.55
N LEU A 307 -3.74 11.69 -3.38
CA LEU A 307 -4.39 11.07 -2.22
C LEU A 307 -5.81 10.64 -2.56
N LEU A 308 -6.61 11.50 -3.19
CA LEU A 308 -7.99 11.17 -3.55
C LEU A 308 -8.04 10.03 -4.57
N ALA A 309 -7.23 10.07 -5.62
CA ALA A 309 -7.15 9.00 -6.60
C ALA A 309 -6.76 7.67 -5.93
N SER A 310 -5.67 7.67 -5.15
CA SER A 310 -5.18 6.51 -4.41
C SER A 310 -6.22 5.88 -3.49
N LEU A 311 -6.92 6.70 -2.68
CA LEU A 311 -7.96 6.23 -1.76
C LEU A 311 -9.18 5.68 -2.51
N GLN A 312 -9.55 6.28 -3.64
CA GLN A 312 -10.70 5.85 -4.46
C GLN A 312 -10.45 4.55 -5.21
N THR A 313 -9.25 4.39 -5.78
CA THR A 313 -8.88 3.19 -6.55
C THR A 313 -8.23 2.11 -5.70
N ALA A 314 -8.05 2.36 -4.40
CA ALA A 314 -7.31 1.52 -3.46
C ALA A 314 -5.86 1.21 -3.94
N THR A 315 -5.24 2.14 -4.66
CA THR A 315 -3.85 2.01 -5.15
C THR A 315 -2.90 2.76 -4.21
N ALA A 316 -1.79 2.16 -3.78
CA ALA A 316 -0.93 2.71 -2.72
C ALA A 316 -1.70 3.18 -1.47
N LEU A 317 -2.74 2.43 -1.08
CA LEU A 317 -3.65 2.78 0.01
C LEU A 317 -2.93 2.87 1.36
N SER A 318 -2.05 1.92 1.67
CA SER A 318 -1.23 1.89 2.88
C SER A 318 -0.33 3.12 2.96
N SER A 319 0.32 3.48 1.85
CA SER A 319 1.14 4.70 1.74
C SER A 319 0.32 5.97 1.97
N SER A 320 -0.88 6.07 1.37
CA SER A 320 -1.80 7.19 1.59
C SER A 320 -2.26 7.31 3.05
N LEU A 321 -2.63 6.19 3.67
CA LEU A 321 -3.01 6.18 5.08
C LEU A 321 -1.83 6.51 6.00
N ALA A 322 -0.63 6.01 5.71
CA ALA A 322 0.58 6.34 6.46
C ALA A 322 0.89 7.84 6.40
N LEU A 323 0.81 8.46 5.21
CA LEU A 323 1.01 9.89 5.04
C LEU A 323 -0.03 10.71 5.81
N LEU A 324 -1.31 10.31 5.77
CA LEU A 324 -2.38 10.95 6.54
C LEU A 324 -2.13 10.83 8.04
N LEU A 325 -1.81 9.63 8.55
CA LEU A 325 -1.57 9.38 9.97
C LEU A 325 -0.36 10.18 10.49
N THR A 326 0.73 10.18 9.74
CA THR A 326 1.98 10.86 10.12
C THR A 326 1.87 12.37 10.04
N THR A 327 1.01 12.91 9.17
CA THR A 327 0.83 14.36 9.02
C THR A 327 -0.27 14.91 9.91
N LEU A 328 -1.42 14.23 10.04
CA LEU A 328 -2.58 14.73 10.79
C LEU A 328 -2.44 14.54 12.30
N THR A 329 -1.91 13.41 12.77
CA THR A 329 -1.85 13.11 14.22
C THR A 329 -1.05 14.17 14.99
N PRO A 330 0.15 14.59 14.55
CA PRO A 330 0.91 15.64 15.24
C PRO A 330 0.17 16.97 15.33
N LEU A 331 -0.70 17.30 14.36
CA LEU A 331 -1.50 18.52 14.37
C LEU A 331 -2.51 18.55 15.51
N THR A 332 -3.04 17.39 15.90
CA THR A 332 -4.01 17.28 17.00
C THR A 332 -3.43 17.63 18.37
N HIS A 333 -2.11 17.61 18.50
CA HIS A 333 -1.39 17.92 19.73
C HIS A 333 -0.90 19.38 19.81
N GLN A 334 -1.09 20.18 18.76
CA GLN A 334 -0.68 21.58 18.73
C GLN A 334 -1.67 22.47 19.49
N ILE A 335 -1.15 23.50 20.15
CA ILE A 335 -1.94 24.50 20.89
C ILE A 335 -1.51 25.90 20.44
N PRO A 336 -2.39 26.68 19.77
CA PRO A 336 -3.76 26.34 19.39
C PRO A 336 -3.81 25.27 18.28
N PRO A 337 -4.89 24.48 18.19
CA PRO A 337 -5.04 23.49 17.14
C PRO A 337 -5.12 24.19 15.77
N PRO A 338 -4.33 23.76 14.77
CA PRO A 338 -4.41 24.30 13.43
C PRO A 338 -5.78 23.97 12.83
N ALA A 339 -6.33 24.90 12.05
CA ALA A 339 -7.58 24.69 11.33
C ALA A 339 -7.28 24.15 9.93
N LEU A 340 -7.62 22.88 9.71
CA LEU A 340 -7.52 22.26 8.39
C LEU A 340 -8.51 22.91 7.41
N ALA A 341 -8.03 23.18 6.19
CA ALA A 341 -8.84 23.81 5.15
C ALA A 341 -10.03 22.91 4.72
N PRO A 342 -11.24 23.46 4.49
CA PRO A 342 -12.41 22.70 4.04
C PRO A 342 -12.20 21.90 2.76
N GLU A 343 -11.42 22.45 1.84
CA GLU A 343 -11.08 21.84 0.56
C GLU A 343 -10.34 20.51 0.74
N LEU A 344 -9.63 20.35 1.86
CA LEU A 344 -8.90 19.13 2.20
C LEU A 344 -9.76 18.18 3.04
N ALA A 345 -10.45 18.71 4.04
CA ALA A 345 -11.19 17.89 4.99
C ALA A 345 -12.44 17.24 4.38
N LEU A 346 -13.20 17.97 3.55
CA LEU A 346 -14.47 17.46 3.02
C LEU A 346 -14.28 16.21 2.13
N PRO A 347 -13.36 16.19 1.14
CA PRO A 347 -13.17 15.01 0.30
C PRO A 347 -12.64 13.80 1.10
N LEU A 348 -11.70 14.01 2.03
CA LEU A 348 -11.14 12.94 2.84
C LEU A 348 -12.17 12.37 3.83
N ALA A 349 -13.01 13.23 4.42
CA ALA A 349 -14.09 12.79 5.29
C ALA A 349 -15.18 12.02 4.55
N HIS A 350 -15.27 12.16 3.22
CA HIS A 350 -16.16 11.36 2.38
C HIS A 350 -15.55 9.98 2.01
N LEU A 351 -14.23 9.93 1.75
CA LEU A 351 -13.55 8.70 1.31
C LEU A 351 -13.12 7.76 2.44
N LEU A 352 -12.72 8.28 3.60
CA LEU A 352 -12.20 7.45 4.70
C LEU A 352 -13.26 6.56 5.37
N PRO A 353 -14.53 7.00 5.59
CA PRO A 353 -15.52 6.15 6.24
C PRO A 353 -15.80 4.83 5.51
N PRO A 354 -16.05 4.80 4.18
CA PRO A 354 -16.21 3.54 3.44
C PRO A 354 -15.02 2.59 3.61
N ILE A 355 -13.78 3.11 3.54
CA ILE A 355 -12.54 2.32 3.72
C ILE A 355 -12.47 1.77 5.15
N ALA A 356 -12.76 2.60 6.15
CA ALA A 356 -12.75 2.21 7.56
C ALA A 356 -13.80 1.12 7.88
N SER A 357 -14.91 1.08 7.15
CA SER A 357 -16.00 0.14 7.39
C SER A 357 -15.92 -1.16 6.58
N ALA A 358 -15.55 -1.07 5.30
CA ALA A 358 -15.81 -2.15 4.33
C ALA A 358 -14.53 -2.78 3.76
N HIS A 359 -13.35 -2.19 3.98
CA HIS A 359 -12.11 -2.76 3.46
C HIS A 359 -11.88 -4.18 4.03
N PRO A 360 -11.44 -5.18 3.24
CA PRO A 360 -11.31 -6.57 3.71
C PRO A 360 -10.28 -6.73 4.85
N SER A 361 -9.16 -6.02 4.80
CA SER A 361 -8.13 -6.04 5.86
C SER A 361 -8.58 -5.25 7.11
N PRO A 362 -8.63 -5.89 8.31
CA PRO A 362 -8.92 -5.21 9.57
C PRO A 362 -7.91 -4.13 9.94
N GLN A 363 -6.64 -4.32 9.57
CA GLN A 363 -5.56 -3.37 9.85
C GLN A 363 -5.77 -2.07 9.05
N THR A 364 -6.10 -2.20 7.76
CA THR A 364 -6.42 -1.05 6.89
C THR A 364 -7.68 -0.34 7.39
N ARG A 365 -8.73 -1.08 7.78
CA ARG A 365 -9.95 -0.50 8.40
C ARG A 365 -9.58 0.35 9.62
N HIS A 366 -8.74 -0.19 10.50
CA HIS A 366 -8.32 0.50 11.72
C HIS A 366 -7.46 1.74 11.42
N ALA A 367 -6.50 1.65 10.49
CA ALA A 367 -5.67 2.78 10.07
C ALA A 367 -6.52 3.89 9.44
N ALA A 368 -7.48 3.55 8.57
CA ALA A 368 -8.40 4.51 7.97
C ALA A 368 -9.29 5.20 9.02
N PHE A 369 -9.83 4.44 9.98
CA PHE A 369 -10.61 5.02 11.09
C PHE A 369 -9.79 5.99 11.94
N ARG A 370 -8.52 5.67 12.22
CA ARG A 370 -7.61 6.54 12.97
C ARG A 370 -7.21 7.78 12.18
N ALA A 371 -6.99 7.65 10.87
CA ALA A 371 -6.77 8.78 9.98
C ALA A 371 -8.00 9.71 9.95
N LEU A 372 -9.22 9.17 9.90
CA LEU A 372 -10.46 9.94 9.98
C LEU A 372 -10.61 10.67 11.32
N GLY A 373 -10.33 10.01 12.43
CA GLY A 373 -10.33 10.65 13.76
C GLY A 373 -9.34 11.82 13.84
N ALA A 374 -8.12 11.62 13.35
CA ALA A 374 -7.10 12.68 13.30
C ALA A 374 -7.51 13.83 12.37
N LEU A 375 -8.10 13.53 11.21
CA LEU A 375 -8.64 14.52 10.28
C LEU A 375 -9.69 15.40 10.95
N LEU A 376 -10.68 14.79 11.60
CA LEU A 376 -11.76 15.50 12.28
C LEU A 376 -11.21 16.34 13.45
N ALA A 377 -10.27 15.79 14.21
CA ALA A 377 -9.61 16.50 15.30
C ALA A 377 -8.76 17.70 14.84
N ALA A 378 -8.29 17.71 13.59
CA ALA A 378 -7.60 18.84 12.96
C ALA A 378 -8.56 19.87 12.30
N CYS A 379 -9.86 19.58 12.20
CA CYS A 379 -10.84 20.53 11.67
C CYS A 379 -11.25 21.58 12.72
N ALA A 380 -11.63 22.77 12.25
CA ALA A 380 -12.27 23.78 13.09
C ALA A 380 -13.57 23.23 13.73
N PRO A 381 -13.94 23.63 14.97
CA PRO A 381 -15.11 23.10 15.66
C PRO A 381 -16.43 23.07 14.86
N PRO A 382 -16.86 24.14 14.17
CA PRO A 382 -18.12 24.10 13.42
C PRO A 382 -18.07 23.12 12.26
N GLN A 383 -16.95 23.04 11.56
CA GLN A 383 -16.74 22.13 10.44
C GLN A 383 -16.67 20.67 10.92
N ARG A 384 -15.95 20.41 12.01
CA ARG A 384 -15.86 19.09 12.65
C ARG A 384 -17.26 18.57 12.99
N ARG A 385 -18.11 19.40 13.58
CA ARG A 385 -19.48 19.01 13.92
C ARG A 385 -20.32 18.74 12.68
N ALA A 386 -20.23 19.59 11.66
CA ALA A 386 -20.93 19.37 10.40
C ALA A 386 -20.55 18.03 9.74
N LEU A 387 -19.24 17.72 9.72
CA LEU A 387 -18.73 16.45 9.21
C LEU A 387 -19.20 15.24 10.04
N LEU A 388 -19.13 15.32 11.37
CA LEU A 388 -19.61 14.27 12.28
C LEU A 388 -21.12 14.05 12.15
N ARG A 389 -21.91 15.12 12.03
CA ARG A 389 -23.36 15.01 11.79
C ARG A 389 -23.63 14.37 10.44
N GLY A 390 -22.91 14.76 9.40
CA GLY A 390 -23.01 14.15 8.06
C GLY A 390 -22.71 12.66 8.09
N LEU A 391 -21.65 12.25 8.78
CA LEU A 391 -21.26 10.85 8.96
C LEU A 391 -22.36 10.03 9.64
N LEU A 392 -23.00 10.57 10.67
CA LEU A 392 -24.04 9.86 11.42
C LEU A 392 -25.40 9.86 10.71
N ALA A 393 -25.73 10.90 9.94
CA ALA A 393 -27.02 11.06 9.28
C ALA A 393 -27.06 10.50 7.84
N ALA A 394 -25.93 10.10 7.28
CA ALA A 394 -25.83 9.58 5.93
C ALA A 394 -26.57 8.21 5.81
N PRO A 395 -27.58 8.10 4.93
CA PRO A 395 -28.41 6.89 4.83
C PRO A 395 -27.64 5.70 4.24
N ASP A 396 -26.64 5.96 3.40
CA ASP A 396 -25.75 5.02 2.75
C ASP A 396 -24.57 4.59 3.64
N MET A 397 -24.43 5.19 4.82
CA MET A 397 -23.33 4.87 5.74
C MET A 397 -23.53 3.49 6.38
N PRO A 398 -22.54 2.59 6.32
CA PRO A 398 -22.64 1.28 6.96
C PRO A 398 -22.89 1.39 8.47
N ALA A 399 -23.74 0.52 9.01
CA ALA A 399 -24.12 0.55 10.42
C ALA A 399 -22.93 0.53 11.40
N PRO A 400 -21.86 -0.29 11.18
CA PRO A 400 -20.67 -0.25 12.03
C PRO A 400 -20.00 1.13 12.04
N MET A 401 -20.01 1.84 10.90
CA MET A 401 -19.43 3.17 10.79
C MET A 401 -20.28 4.23 11.49
N ARG A 402 -21.62 4.12 11.43
CA ARG A 402 -22.50 5.00 12.23
C ARG A 402 -22.26 4.82 13.72
N ALA A 403 -22.17 3.57 14.20
CA ALA A 403 -21.84 3.28 15.59
C ALA A 403 -20.46 3.82 15.98
N ALA A 404 -19.42 3.53 15.18
CA ALA A 404 -18.07 4.04 15.43
C ALA A 404 -17.98 5.57 15.36
N GLY A 405 -18.81 6.21 14.52
CA GLY A 405 -18.95 7.66 14.42
C GLY A 405 -19.43 8.30 15.72
N VAL A 406 -20.25 7.62 16.52
CA VAL A 406 -20.63 8.09 17.86
C VAL A 406 -19.42 8.15 18.78
N GLY A 407 -18.49 7.21 18.64
CA GLY A 407 -17.18 7.26 19.30
C GLY A 407 -16.36 8.49 18.91
N LEU A 408 -16.38 8.89 17.64
CA LEU A 408 -15.71 10.12 17.19
C LEU A 408 -16.38 11.39 17.75
N VAL A 409 -17.71 11.40 17.90
CA VAL A 409 -18.44 12.47 18.60
C VAL A 409 -18.03 12.52 20.07
N LYS A 410 -17.93 11.36 20.73
CA LYS A 410 -17.48 11.25 22.12
C LYS A 410 -16.07 11.81 22.30
N ASP A 411 -15.13 11.50 21.40
CA ASP A 411 -13.77 12.04 21.44
C ASP A 411 -13.78 13.57 21.29
N ALA A 412 -14.60 14.12 20.38
CA ALA A 412 -14.76 15.57 20.22
C ALA A 412 -15.37 16.23 21.47
N VAL A 413 -16.36 15.61 22.09
CA VAL A 413 -16.99 16.06 23.34
C VAL A 413 -15.97 16.07 24.48
N LEU A 414 -15.22 14.98 24.66
CA LEU A 414 -14.21 14.88 25.71
C LEU A 414 -13.09 15.92 25.54
N ALA A 415 -12.71 16.24 24.29
CA ALA A 415 -11.76 17.31 24.01
C ALA A 415 -12.29 18.69 24.45
N VAL A 416 -13.57 18.98 24.21
CA VAL A 416 -14.20 20.24 24.65
C VAL A 416 -14.31 20.31 26.17
N LEU A 417 -14.76 19.23 26.81
CA LEU A 417 -14.91 19.18 28.27
C LEU A 417 -13.57 19.21 29.01
N GLY A 418 -12.51 18.69 28.39
CA GLY A 418 -11.15 18.73 28.94
C GLY A 418 -10.42 20.07 28.73
N ALA A 419 -10.92 20.95 27.86
CA ALA A 419 -10.27 22.22 27.55
C ALA A 419 -10.57 23.28 28.63
N PRO A 420 -9.55 23.87 29.28
CA PRO A 420 -9.75 24.90 30.29
C PRO A 420 -10.34 26.17 29.66
N GLY A 421 -11.44 26.67 30.22
CA GLY A 421 -12.10 27.89 29.74
C GLY A 421 -12.89 27.74 28.45
N ALA A 422 -13.20 26.51 28.01
CA ALA A 422 -14.13 26.29 26.90
C ALA A 422 -15.49 26.95 27.21
N ALA A 423 -15.93 27.84 26.31
CA ALA A 423 -17.24 28.47 26.42
C ALA A 423 -18.34 27.41 26.27
N PRO A 424 -19.51 27.61 26.93
CA PRO A 424 -20.68 26.78 26.68
C PRO A 424 -21.03 26.79 25.18
N ASP A 425 -21.23 25.61 24.63
CA ASP A 425 -21.64 25.38 23.24
C ASP A 425 -22.96 24.60 23.22
N GLY A 426 -24.07 25.32 23.44
CA GLY A 426 -25.42 24.75 23.40
C GLY A 426 -25.83 24.22 22.02
N SER A 427 -25.03 24.45 20.98
CA SER A 427 -25.32 23.97 19.62
C SER A 427 -25.16 22.46 19.46
N PHE A 428 -24.60 21.76 20.46
CA PHE A 428 -24.46 20.30 20.47
C PHE A 428 -25.82 19.60 20.38
N VAL A 429 -26.76 19.96 21.24
CA VAL A 429 -28.11 19.36 21.27
C VAL A 429 -28.81 19.57 19.93
N GLU A 430 -28.81 20.80 19.42
CA GLU A 430 -29.43 21.14 18.14
C GLU A 430 -28.85 20.33 16.96
N GLN A 431 -27.55 20.06 16.99
CA GLN A 431 -26.85 19.39 15.88
C GLN A 431 -26.89 17.87 15.97
N PHE A 432 -26.92 17.29 17.17
CA PHE A 432 -26.75 15.84 17.32
C PHE A 432 -27.95 15.11 17.89
N ALA A 433 -28.89 15.79 18.59
CA ALA A 433 -30.00 15.11 19.26
C ALA A 433 -30.82 14.24 18.31
N GLY A 434 -31.23 14.80 17.17
CA GLY A 434 -32.06 14.09 16.17
C GLY A 434 -31.37 12.93 15.45
N VAL A 435 -30.05 12.74 15.65
CA VAL A 435 -29.27 11.67 15.00
C VAL A 435 -28.73 10.66 16.03
N LEU A 436 -28.34 11.12 17.23
CA LEU A 436 -27.87 10.25 18.31
C LEU A 436 -29.03 9.59 19.06
N TRP A 437 -30.06 10.36 19.39
CA TRP A 437 -31.13 9.96 20.31
C TRP A 437 -32.45 9.73 19.59
N ARG A 438 -32.35 9.01 18.48
CA ARG A 438 -33.47 8.50 17.71
C ARG A 438 -33.33 7.00 17.61
N VAL A 439 -34.43 6.26 17.58
CA VAL A 439 -34.41 4.84 17.21
C VAL A 439 -34.76 4.77 15.73
N ASP A 440 -33.81 4.32 14.90
CA ASP A 440 -34.09 4.10 13.48
C ASP A 440 -34.60 2.66 13.31
N GLY A 441 -35.57 2.44 12.41
CA GLY A 441 -36.17 1.12 12.18
C GLY A 441 -37.70 1.18 11.98
N PRO A 442 -38.30 0.11 11.46
CA PRO A 442 -39.74 0.04 11.24
C PRO A 442 -40.51 0.17 12.55
N GLU A 443 -41.69 0.79 12.49
CA GLU A 443 -42.56 1.00 13.66
C GLU A 443 -43.22 -0.31 14.17
N GLY A 444 -42.95 -1.44 13.50
CA GLY A 444 -43.45 -2.76 13.85
C GLY A 444 -42.98 -3.20 15.24
N ARG A 445 -43.93 -3.68 16.05
CA ARG A 445 -43.69 -4.21 17.41
C ARG A 445 -43.57 -5.74 17.43
N ASP A 446 -43.60 -6.34 16.25
CA ASP A 446 -43.57 -7.78 16.01
C ASP A 446 -42.14 -8.29 15.72
N GLY A 447 -42.02 -9.60 15.50
CA GLY A 447 -40.74 -10.24 15.17
C GLY A 447 -40.07 -9.65 13.93
N GLU A 448 -40.85 -9.22 12.93
CA GLU A 448 -40.34 -8.56 11.73
C GLU A 448 -39.69 -7.20 12.06
N GLY A 449 -40.30 -6.43 12.96
CA GLY A 449 -39.70 -5.18 13.46
C GLY A 449 -38.39 -5.39 14.21
N LEU A 450 -38.28 -6.47 14.97
CA LEU A 450 -37.07 -6.85 15.71
C LEU A 450 -35.94 -7.31 14.77
N GLU A 451 -36.25 -8.10 13.75
CA GLU A 451 -35.28 -8.53 12.74
C GLU A 451 -34.71 -7.34 11.98
N ALA A 452 -35.58 -6.45 11.49
CA ALA A 452 -35.15 -5.22 10.81
C ALA A 452 -34.30 -4.30 11.70
N PHE A 453 -34.55 -4.28 13.01
CA PHE A 453 -33.74 -3.54 13.98
C PHE A 453 -32.31 -4.10 14.07
N PHE A 454 -32.13 -5.42 14.05
CA PHE A 454 -30.82 -6.05 14.02
C PHE A 454 -30.11 -5.86 12.67
N GLU A 455 -30.82 -6.05 11.56
CA GLU A 455 -30.27 -5.87 10.21
C GLU A 455 -29.75 -4.44 9.99
N ALA A 456 -30.42 -3.44 10.56
CA ALA A 456 -29.99 -2.05 10.50
C ALA A 456 -28.74 -1.76 11.37
N GLY A 457 -28.28 -2.71 12.18
CA GLY A 457 -27.17 -2.57 13.12
C GLY A 457 -27.42 -1.54 14.23
N GLU A 458 -28.69 -1.27 14.52
CA GLU A 458 -29.13 -0.26 15.49
C GLU A 458 -28.76 -0.54 16.95
N PRO A 459 -28.76 -1.80 17.45
CA PRO A 459 -28.35 -2.07 18.82
C PRO A 459 -26.97 -1.50 19.15
N GLY A 460 -25.99 -1.69 18.26
CA GLY A 460 -24.63 -1.19 18.45
C GLY A 460 -24.56 0.34 18.48
N ARG A 461 -25.27 1.01 17.56
CA ARG A 461 -25.33 2.48 17.51
C ARG A 461 -25.97 3.07 18.77
N LEU A 462 -27.05 2.46 19.26
CA LEU A 462 -27.75 2.91 20.46
C LEU A 462 -26.92 2.69 21.73
N VAL A 463 -26.21 1.57 21.84
CA VAL A 463 -25.27 1.32 22.95
C VAL A 463 -24.20 2.42 23.01
N GLU A 464 -23.59 2.78 21.88
CA GLU A 464 -22.61 3.87 21.84
C GLU A 464 -23.26 5.23 22.16
N SER A 465 -24.48 5.48 21.68
CA SER A 465 -25.21 6.74 21.92
C SER A 465 -25.60 6.92 23.39
N LEU A 466 -26.05 5.85 24.05
CA LEU A 466 -26.31 5.80 25.49
C LEU A 466 -25.02 5.92 26.29
N GLY A 467 -23.94 5.29 25.83
CA GLY A 467 -22.60 5.43 26.42
C GLY A 467 -22.09 6.87 26.38
N LEU A 468 -22.28 7.57 25.25
CA LEU A 468 -21.98 8.99 25.12
C LEU A 468 -22.85 9.84 26.06
N LEU A 469 -24.17 9.62 26.07
CA LEU A 469 -25.08 10.35 26.95
C LEU A 469 -24.69 10.19 28.41
N TYR A 470 -24.38 8.97 28.85
CA TYR A 470 -23.90 8.70 30.19
C TYR A 470 -22.60 9.48 30.51
N VAL A 471 -21.64 9.49 29.59
CA VAL A 471 -20.39 10.27 29.76
C VAL A 471 -20.66 11.75 29.91
N ILE A 472 -21.57 12.32 29.12
CA ILE A 472 -21.96 13.74 29.22
C ILE A 472 -22.58 14.03 30.59
N LEU A 473 -23.54 13.21 31.04
CA LEU A 473 -24.17 13.38 32.35
C LEU A 473 -23.15 13.37 33.50
N GLN A 474 -22.11 12.53 33.40
CA GLN A 474 -21.09 12.39 34.43
C GLN A 474 -19.99 13.47 34.39
N ARG A 475 -19.65 13.99 33.21
CA ARG A 475 -18.48 14.86 33.02
C ARG A 475 -18.82 16.33 32.83
N ASP A 476 -19.97 16.65 32.25
CA ASP A 476 -20.35 18.01 31.92
C ASP A 476 -21.07 18.70 33.08
N ALA A 477 -20.39 18.87 34.23
CA ALA A 477 -21.01 19.43 35.45
C ALA A 477 -21.58 20.85 35.27
N GLU A 478 -21.00 21.63 34.37
CA GLU A 478 -21.37 23.03 34.11
C GLU A 478 -22.38 23.17 32.96
N ASP A 479 -22.92 22.05 32.45
CA ASP A 479 -23.87 22.01 31.33
C ASP A 479 -23.39 22.78 30.09
N LYS A 480 -22.10 22.62 29.74
CA LYS A 480 -21.50 23.30 28.58
C LYS A 480 -22.13 22.86 27.27
N LEU A 481 -22.63 21.64 27.20
CA LEU A 481 -23.25 21.08 25.99
C LEU A 481 -24.78 21.30 25.96
N GLY A 482 -25.39 21.82 27.04
CA GLY A 482 -26.83 22.04 27.18
C GLY A 482 -27.67 20.78 27.41
N VAL A 483 -27.04 19.61 27.54
CA VAL A 483 -27.71 18.31 27.69
C VAL A 483 -28.32 18.13 29.07
N ARG A 484 -27.73 18.73 30.11
CA ARG A 484 -28.22 18.64 31.50
C ARG A 484 -29.32 19.65 31.80
N SER A 485 -29.69 20.50 30.85
CA SER A 485 -30.83 21.39 31.01
C SER A 485 -32.10 20.57 31.25
N HIS A 486 -32.93 21.02 32.19
CA HIS A 486 -34.13 20.31 32.61
C HIS A 486 -35.09 20.02 31.43
N ASP A 487 -35.16 20.92 30.46
CA ASP A 487 -36.01 20.75 29.28
C ASP A 487 -35.49 19.65 28.36
N VAL A 488 -34.17 19.59 28.13
CA VAL A 488 -33.56 18.54 27.31
C VAL A 488 -33.64 17.18 27.99
N LEU A 489 -33.38 17.09 29.30
CA LEU A 489 -33.49 15.82 30.04
C LEU A 489 -34.93 15.27 30.05
N ARG A 490 -35.91 16.15 30.22
CA ARG A 490 -37.33 15.79 30.14
C ARG A 490 -37.70 15.28 28.74
N SER A 491 -37.32 16.01 27.69
CA SER A 491 -37.55 15.59 26.31
C SER A 491 -36.85 14.25 26.00
N LEU A 492 -35.58 14.09 26.42
CA LEU A 492 -34.85 12.82 26.28
C LEU A 492 -35.54 11.65 26.97
N ARG A 493 -36.09 11.86 28.15
CA ARG A 493 -36.83 10.84 28.88
C ARG A 493 -38.11 10.45 28.13
N GLU A 494 -38.91 11.44 27.75
CA GLU A 494 -40.24 11.24 27.18
C GLU A 494 -40.19 10.76 25.73
N GLU A 495 -39.26 11.27 24.92
CA GLU A 495 -39.21 11.05 23.48
C GLU A 495 -38.24 9.94 23.06
N PHE A 496 -37.25 9.60 23.90
CA PHE A 496 -36.21 8.63 23.55
C PHE A 496 -36.10 7.46 24.55
N LEU A 497 -35.77 7.73 25.81
CA LEU A 497 -35.45 6.66 26.77
C LEU A 497 -36.66 5.82 27.17
N ALA A 498 -37.81 6.43 27.46
CA ALA A 498 -39.02 5.69 27.82
C ALA A 498 -39.59 4.87 26.65
N PRO A 499 -39.70 5.42 25.42
CA PRO A 499 -40.08 4.63 24.25
C PRO A 499 -39.12 3.46 23.97
N LEU A 500 -37.80 3.68 24.09
CA LEU A 500 -36.81 2.63 23.90
C LEU A 500 -36.95 1.52 24.95
N LYS A 501 -37.11 1.88 26.23
CA LYS A 501 -37.35 0.92 27.31
C LYS A 501 -38.58 0.06 27.04
N ALA A 502 -39.70 0.69 26.70
CA ALA A 502 -40.95 -0.03 26.40
C ALA A 502 -40.77 -1.02 25.23
N ARG A 503 -40.07 -0.60 24.16
CA ARG A 503 -39.76 -1.49 23.02
C ARG A 503 -38.88 -2.68 23.43
N LEU A 504 -37.88 -2.47 24.29
CA LEU A 504 -37.02 -3.55 24.78
C LEU A 504 -37.79 -4.55 25.65
N GLU A 505 -38.70 -4.07 26.51
CA GLU A 505 -39.59 -4.93 27.28
C GLU A 505 -40.47 -5.79 26.36
N GLU A 506 -41.04 -5.20 25.31
CA GLU A 506 -41.82 -5.92 24.29
C GLU A 506 -40.95 -6.96 23.54
N TRP A 507 -39.79 -6.56 23.01
CA TRP A 507 -38.89 -7.45 22.27
C TRP A 507 -38.29 -8.57 23.11
N ASN A 508 -38.09 -8.37 24.40
CA ASN A 508 -37.65 -9.44 25.32
C ASN A 508 -38.69 -10.57 25.47
N THR A 509 -39.94 -10.35 25.06
CA THR A 509 -40.98 -11.41 25.04
C THR A 509 -41.03 -12.20 23.74
N VAL A 510 -40.36 -11.73 22.68
CA VAL A 510 -40.31 -12.39 21.38
C VAL A 510 -39.42 -13.62 21.46
N ASP A 511 -39.92 -14.76 20.96
CA ASP A 511 -39.12 -15.98 20.88
C ASP A 511 -38.11 -15.89 19.72
N LEU A 512 -36.86 -15.60 20.09
CA LEU A 512 -35.71 -15.53 19.19
C LEU A 512 -35.10 -16.91 18.88
N GLY A 513 -35.68 -18.01 19.38
CA GLY A 513 -35.11 -19.35 19.28
C GLY A 513 -33.67 -19.41 19.80
N ASP A 514 -32.78 -19.95 18.97
CA ASP A 514 -31.35 -20.16 19.25
C ASP A 514 -30.47 -18.93 18.96
N ALA A 515 -31.03 -17.75 18.66
CA ALA A 515 -30.27 -16.53 18.39
C ALA A 515 -29.68 -15.90 19.68
N ALA A 516 -28.70 -16.59 20.28
CA ALA A 516 -28.05 -16.18 21.53
C ALA A 516 -27.39 -14.79 21.44
N GLU A 517 -26.80 -14.44 20.28
CA GLU A 517 -26.16 -13.14 20.05
C GLU A 517 -27.17 -11.99 20.09
N ALA A 518 -28.30 -12.13 19.38
CA ALA A 518 -29.38 -11.14 19.39
C ALA A 518 -29.90 -10.88 20.81
N ARG A 519 -30.10 -11.95 21.60
CA ARG A 519 -30.53 -11.85 23.00
C ARG A 519 -29.50 -11.11 23.86
N MET A 520 -28.21 -11.39 23.67
CA MET A 520 -27.13 -10.70 24.38
C MET A 520 -27.11 -9.20 24.03
N GLN A 521 -27.26 -8.84 22.76
CA GLN A 521 -27.29 -7.44 22.33
C GLN A 521 -28.45 -6.66 22.95
N LEU A 522 -29.66 -7.25 23.03
CA LEU A 522 -30.80 -6.63 23.70
C LEU A 522 -30.57 -6.43 25.20
N GLN A 523 -29.98 -7.42 25.88
CA GLN A 523 -29.66 -7.31 27.30
C GLN A 523 -28.61 -6.22 27.58
N ILE A 524 -27.58 -6.10 26.72
CA ILE A 524 -26.60 -5.02 26.82
C ILE A 524 -27.29 -3.66 26.66
N LEU A 525 -28.17 -3.54 25.67
CA LEU A 525 -28.89 -2.30 25.40
C LEU A 525 -29.82 -1.93 26.57
N ASP A 526 -30.58 -2.88 27.11
CA ASP A 526 -31.46 -2.69 28.27
C ASP A 526 -30.68 -2.24 29.51
N MET A 527 -29.53 -2.87 29.79
CA MET A 527 -28.63 -2.45 30.86
C MET A 527 -28.18 -0.98 30.69
N TRP A 528 -27.83 -0.56 29.47
CA TRP A 528 -27.43 0.82 29.20
C TRP A 528 -28.58 1.81 29.35
N VAL A 529 -29.80 1.45 28.96
CA VAL A 529 -30.99 2.30 29.15
C VAL A 529 -31.23 2.56 30.64
N HIS A 530 -31.19 1.51 31.47
CA HIS A 530 -31.33 1.65 32.92
C HIS A 530 -30.23 2.53 33.52
N ARG A 531 -28.97 2.30 33.14
CA ARG A 531 -27.83 3.08 33.61
C ARG A 531 -27.95 4.57 33.27
N VAL A 532 -28.44 4.90 32.08
CA VAL A 532 -28.67 6.28 31.66
C VAL A 532 -29.85 6.89 32.42
N LEU A 533 -30.97 6.17 32.58
CA LEU A 533 -32.14 6.65 33.34
C LEU A 533 -31.75 7.00 34.78
N ASP A 534 -30.97 6.15 35.45
CA ASP A 534 -30.44 6.42 36.79
C ASP A 534 -29.57 7.68 36.80
N GLY A 535 -28.72 7.86 35.78
CA GLY A 535 -27.90 9.05 35.62
C GLY A 535 -28.72 10.33 35.43
N VAL A 536 -29.80 10.28 34.63
CA VAL A 536 -30.73 11.41 34.46
C VAL A 536 -31.41 11.73 35.78
N GLN A 537 -31.90 10.71 36.49
CA GLN A 537 -32.54 10.89 37.80
C GLN A 537 -31.60 11.52 38.82
N GLN A 538 -30.33 11.10 38.85
CA GLN A 538 -29.32 11.69 39.72
C GLN A 538 -29.08 13.18 39.41
N VAL A 539 -29.02 13.57 38.13
CA VAL A 539 -28.85 14.98 37.74
C VAL A 539 -30.08 15.81 38.15
N GLU A 540 -31.29 15.29 37.97
CA GLU A 540 -32.53 15.99 38.36
C GLU A 540 -32.74 16.08 39.87
N GLN A 541 -32.38 15.01 40.60
CA GLN A 541 -32.42 14.98 42.06
C GLN A 541 -31.31 15.81 42.69
N GLY A 542 -30.41 16.36 41.87
CA GLY A 542 -29.31 17.19 42.32
C GLY A 542 -28.37 16.40 43.20
N LEU A 543 -27.79 15.30 42.66
CA LEU A 543 -26.47 14.86 43.11
C LEU A 543 -25.59 16.07 43.44
#